data_AF-A0A6J6TPM7-F1
#
_entry.id   AF-A0A6J6TPM7-F1
#
_cell.length_a   1.000
_cell.length_b   1.000
_cell.length_c   1.000
_cell.angle_alpha   90.00
_cell.angle_beta   90.00
_cell.angle_gamma   90.00
#
_symmetry.space_group_name_H-M   'P 1'
#
loop_
_entity.id
_entity.type
_entity.pdbx_description
1 polymer ?
#
loop_
_entity_poly.entity_id
_entity_poly.type
_entity_poly.pdbx_seq_one_letter_code
_entity_poly.pdbx_strand_id
1 'polypeptide(L)'
;MLSVALVITLSTYGVARADEKQPRKIVSGWIPYYSVRTVMPFIKKLPTTEAALPSAPVTCEPNEYSPEDIAALNSSYLFTNKDLMKEVMPFWYTLKAPTVIRDDYSTGNPSWPMDDALCLMRKSGVKIIPTMTDGTSKLVLSGYLANSVTRTTIVKSIVDLVNIKNFDGIDLDYEGFAFVDGSTTWAKTAPNWVLFIKELSVALHASQKLLSVSTPYAFNPSEKAKGYTVYSWAEIASSIDRLRIMTYDYSVAKPGPIGPISWTEKTLQYAISVMASSKVFIGLPGYGRDWITAVQGTCPVSAPPGLIGGAKAATFKMNYAAAKAIIDGATPIFDEKFSEATYSYKKVFNGLTAKGASTSCSVNRTVWYQSDRSYSERTKLVGKYQLGGVALWTLGMEDPTATTAMRTVALDTAPETVVSTAILEGAAEGRINYGEIFTLKGQITLKDGTPIAGLNVHVQIRRTNQSAWSVFTESITDAAGIVLVPITLGTSASFQLITDGTWERSDSVSTEVAVTVAPKLLIKAPTSAVHGGSVLISGKLFPLIAGQKVQLQKFTAGKWQNIGKESVTDSNGEFTLSTIEAKRGVITVRVFGLVGSESILSSERSIVVR
;
A
#
# COMPACT_ATOMS: atom_id res chain seq x y z
N MET A 1 -42.73 -21.28 53.34
CA MET A 1 -42.46 -22.04 52.11
C MET A 1 -42.68 -21.11 50.93
N LEU A 2 -41.61 -20.62 50.31
CA LEU A 2 -41.64 -20.02 48.98
C LEU A 2 -40.23 -20.22 48.38
N SER A 3 -40.11 -21.19 47.48
CA SER A 3 -38.86 -21.52 46.79
C SER A 3 -38.66 -20.58 45.61
N VAL A 4 -37.55 -19.86 45.59
CA VAL A 4 -37.11 -19.05 44.45
C VAL A 4 -36.38 -19.97 43.47
N ALA A 5 -36.95 -20.17 42.29
CA ALA A 5 -36.33 -20.91 41.19
C ALA A 5 -35.34 -19.99 40.46
N LEU A 6 -34.06 -20.33 40.53
CA LEU A 6 -32.98 -19.70 39.77
C LEU A 6 -33.01 -20.25 38.34
N VAL A 7 -33.43 -19.42 37.37
CA VAL A 7 -33.36 -19.74 35.95
C VAL A 7 -31.92 -19.50 35.47
N ILE A 8 -31.18 -20.58 35.22
CA ILE A 8 -29.88 -20.54 34.55
C ILE A 8 -30.14 -20.49 33.05
N THR A 9 -29.94 -19.34 32.42
CA THR A 9 -29.87 -19.23 30.96
C THR A 9 -28.55 -19.84 30.48
N LEU A 10 -28.61 -21.06 29.95
CA LEU A 10 -27.53 -21.65 29.16
C LEU A 10 -27.37 -20.84 27.86
N SER A 11 -26.37 -19.97 27.82
CA SER A 11 -25.86 -19.40 26.58
C SER A 11 -25.25 -20.53 25.75
N THR A 12 -25.98 -20.99 24.73
CA THR A 12 -25.41 -21.82 23.65
C THR A 12 -24.37 -20.96 22.92
N TYR A 13 -23.11 -21.06 23.32
CA TYR A 13 -22.01 -20.65 22.46
C TYR A 13 -22.12 -21.47 21.19
N GLY A 14 -22.53 -20.81 20.11
CA GLY A 14 -22.42 -21.38 18.78
C GLY A 14 -20.99 -21.83 18.58
N VAL A 15 -20.81 -23.13 18.35
CA VAL A 15 -19.55 -23.70 17.88
C VAL A 15 -19.13 -22.85 16.68
N ALA A 16 -18.00 -22.15 16.80
CA ALA A 16 -17.41 -21.42 15.70
C ALA A 16 -17.36 -22.35 14.50
N ARG A 17 -18.05 -21.99 13.41
CA ARG A 17 -17.78 -22.60 12.10
C ARG A 17 -16.28 -22.47 11.88
N ALA A 18 -15.63 -23.55 11.47
CA ALA A 18 -14.24 -23.54 11.03
C ALA A 18 -14.00 -22.28 10.19
N ASP A 19 -13.03 -21.45 10.57
CA ASP A 19 -12.76 -20.16 9.93
C ASP A 19 -12.69 -20.34 8.41
N GLU A 20 -13.75 -19.93 7.71
CA GLU A 20 -13.77 -19.96 6.25
C GLU A 20 -12.63 -19.07 5.75
N LYS A 21 -11.73 -19.66 4.97
CA LYS A 21 -10.60 -18.95 4.36
C LYS A 21 -11.14 -17.71 3.63
N GLN A 22 -10.70 -16.52 4.04
CA GLN A 22 -11.06 -15.28 3.35
C GLN A 22 -10.20 -15.11 2.09
N PRO A 23 -10.76 -14.57 1.00
CA PRO A 23 -9.99 -14.27 -0.20
C PRO A 23 -9.00 -13.13 0.07
N ARG A 24 -7.86 -13.14 -0.64
CA ARG A 24 -7.00 -11.94 -0.69
C ARG A 24 -7.74 -10.79 -1.36
N LYS A 25 -7.66 -9.59 -0.78
CA LYS A 25 -8.14 -8.36 -1.43
C LYS A 25 -7.24 -7.99 -2.60
N ILE A 26 -7.65 -8.38 -3.80
CA ILE A 26 -6.88 -8.17 -5.03
C ILE A 26 -7.65 -7.37 -6.08
N VAL A 27 -8.94 -7.11 -5.88
CA VAL A 27 -9.75 -6.41 -6.88
C VAL A 27 -9.82 -4.93 -6.57
N SER A 28 -9.56 -4.12 -7.58
CA SER A 28 -9.88 -2.69 -7.60
C SER A 28 -10.73 -2.40 -8.82
N GLY A 29 -11.52 -1.34 -8.84
CA GLY A 29 -12.23 -0.97 -10.07
C GLY A 29 -12.68 0.48 -10.15
N TRP A 30 -12.73 0.97 -11.39
CA TRP A 30 -13.21 2.32 -11.69
C TRP A 30 -14.73 2.37 -11.65
N ILE A 31 -15.26 3.40 -11.01
CA ILE A 31 -16.69 3.67 -10.88
C ILE A 31 -16.99 5.03 -11.51
N PRO A 32 -17.22 5.10 -12.83
CA PRO A 32 -17.78 6.29 -13.45
C PRO A 32 -19.09 6.74 -12.80
N TYR A 33 -19.39 8.04 -12.83
CA TYR A 33 -20.61 8.59 -12.24
C TYR A 33 -21.89 7.93 -12.79
N TYR A 34 -21.88 7.51 -14.06
CA TYR A 34 -23.00 6.83 -14.71
C TYR A 34 -23.14 5.34 -14.36
N SER A 35 -22.13 4.72 -13.73
CA SER A 35 -22.15 3.29 -13.37
C SER A 35 -22.30 3.04 -11.88
N VAL A 36 -22.46 4.08 -11.05
CA VAL A 36 -22.60 3.93 -9.59
C VAL A 36 -23.74 2.96 -9.25
N ARG A 37 -24.88 3.06 -9.93
CA ARG A 37 -26.04 2.16 -9.77
C ARG A 37 -25.74 0.69 -10.08
N THR A 38 -24.76 0.42 -10.92
CA THR A 38 -24.34 -0.96 -11.26
C THR A 38 -23.52 -1.57 -10.11
N VAL A 39 -22.84 -0.74 -9.32
CA VAL A 39 -21.98 -1.18 -8.22
C VAL A 39 -22.74 -1.16 -6.88
N MET A 40 -23.64 -0.20 -6.69
CA MET A 40 -24.40 0.01 -5.46
C MET A 40 -25.76 0.68 -5.75
N PRO A 41 -26.86 0.29 -5.09
CA PRO A 41 -28.15 0.93 -5.27
C PRO A 41 -28.19 2.35 -4.71
N PHE A 42 -29.16 3.11 -5.19
CA PHE A 42 -29.50 4.44 -4.70
C PHE A 42 -30.57 4.30 -3.63
N ILE A 43 -30.16 4.31 -2.35
CA ILE A 43 -31.01 4.03 -1.17
C ILE A 43 -31.28 5.27 -0.32
N LYS A 44 -32.55 5.63 -0.14
CA LYS A 44 -32.91 6.96 0.39
C LYS A 44 -32.94 6.95 1.91
N LYS A 45 -32.43 8.02 2.52
CA LYS A 45 -32.62 8.22 3.94
C LYS A 45 -34.11 8.36 4.28
N LEU A 46 -34.51 7.79 5.40
CA LEU A 46 -35.83 7.94 5.98
C LEU A 46 -36.09 9.42 6.30
N PRO A 47 -37.34 9.90 6.21
CA PRO A 47 -37.67 11.28 6.53
C PRO A 47 -37.31 11.62 7.99
N THR A 48 -36.56 12.70 8.20
CA THR A 48 -36.26 13.22 9.54
C THR A 48 -37.12 14.46 9.82
N THR A 49 -37.61 14.59 11.05
CA THR A 49 -38.33 15.79 11.53
C THR A 49 -37.38 16.95 11.84
N GLU A 50 -36.09 16.67 11.98
CA GLU A 50 -35.04 17.65 12.26
C GLU A 50 -34.35 18.05 10.94
N ALA A 51 -34.30 19.36 10.69
CA ALA A 51 -33.60 19.89 9.52
C ALA A 51 -32.08 19.72 9.72
N ALA A 52 -31.42 19.08 8.75
CA ALA A 52 -29.97 18.94 8.80
C ALA A 52 -29.30 20.32 8.82
N LEU A 53 -28.37 20.53 9.74
CA LEU A 53 -27.54 21.73 9.75
C LEU A 53 -26.71 21.78 8.45
N PRO A 54 -26.59 22.94 7.78
CA PRO A 54 -25.89 23.06 6.49
C PRO A 54 -24.42 22.59 6.49
N SER A 55 -23.81 22.45 7.68
CA SER A 55 -22.42 22.01 7.88
C SER A 55 -22.29 20.67 8.62
N ALA A 56 -23.40 19.95 8.84
CA ALA A 56 -23.33 18.65 9.49
C ALA A 56 -22.62 17.62 8.57
N PRO A 57 -21.76 16.75 9.11
CA PRO A 57 -21.18 15.65 8.35
C PRO A 57 -22.28 14.74 7.79
N VAL A 58 -22.11 14.27 6.55
CA VAL A 58 -22.98 13.25 5.98
C VAL A 58 -22.75 11.92 6.72
N THR A 59 -23.79 11.43 7.39
CA THR A 59 -23.84 10.10 8.02
C THR A 59 -24.49 9.08 7.07
N CYS A 60 -24.26 7.79 7.33
CA CYS A 60 -24.94 6.70 6.63
C CYS A 60 -25.08 5.50 7.59
N GLU A 61 -25.68 5.77 8.74
CA GLU A 61 -25.96 4.77 9.76
C GLU A 61 -27.17 3.90 9.38
N PRO A 62 -27.20 2.61 9.75
CA PRO A 62 -28.27 1.70 9.32
C PRO A 62 -29.69 2.15 9.69
N ASN A 63 -29.85 2.87 10.79
CA ASN A 63 -31.12 3.43 11.25
C ASN A 63 -31.62 4.62 10.41
N GLU A 64 -30.79 5.17 9.53
CA GLU A 64 -31.18 6.23 8.60
C GLU A 64 -31.89 5.68 7.36
N TYR A 65 -31.94 4.36 7.15
CA TYR A 65 -32.50 3.73 5.95
C TYR A 65 -33.56 2.68 6.32
N SER A 66 -34.45 2.37 5.38
CA SER A 66 -35.41 1.29 5.60
C SER A 66 -34.71 -0.09 5.62
N PRO A 67 -35.28 -1.11 6.29
CA PRO A 67 -34.75 -2.46 6.24
C PRO A 67 -34.59 -3.01 4.81
N GLU A 68 -35.51 -2.67 3.91
CA GLU A 68 -35.47 -3.06 2.49
C GLU A 68 -34.29 -2.40 1.76
N ASP A 69 -34.05 -1.12 2.01
CA ASP A 69 -32.92 -0.38 1.44
C ASP A 69 -31.57 -0.93 1.93
N ILE A 70 -31.48 -1.27 3.23
CA ILE A 70 -30.28 -1.94 3.77
C ILE A 70 -30.10 -3.34 3.16
N ALA A 71 -31.17 -4.10 2.95
CA ALA A 71 -31.10 -5.39 2.28
C ALA A 71 -30.65 -5.26 0.81
N ALA A 72 -31.16 -4.25 0.08
CA ALA A 72 -30.72 -3.93 -1.27
C ALA A 72 -29.24 -3.51 -1.31
N LEU A 73 -28.78 -2.71 -0.34
CA LEU A 73 -27.38 -2.33 -0.22
C LEU A 73 -26.50 -3.55 0.04
N ASN A 74 -26.86 -4.40 0.99
CA ASN A 74 -26.07 -5.59 1.36
C ASN A 74 -26.02 -6.63 0.24
N SER A 75 -27.03 -6.67 -0.64
CA SER A 75 -27.05 -7.54 -1.83
C SER A 75 -26.40 -6.91 -3.07
N SER A 76 -25.94 -5.66 -2.97
CA SER A 76 -25.28 -4.97 -4.08
C SER A 76 -23.91 -5.55 -4.39
N TYR A 77 -23.42 -5.26 -5.60
CA TYR A 77 -22.14 -5.79 -6.08
C TYR A 77 -20.97 -5.44 -5.14
N LEU A 78 -20.85 -4.18 -4.70
CA LEU A 78 -19.75 -3.78 -3.83
C LEU A 78 -19.83 -4.46 -2.45
N PHE A 79 -21.01 -4.52 -1.84
CA PHE A 79 -21.15 -5.05 -0.48
C PHE A 79 -21.03 -6.57 -0.43
N THR A 80 -21.48 -7.27 -1.47
CA THR A 80 -21.31 -8.72 -1.60
C THR A 80 -19.86 -9.13 -1.91
N ASN A 81 -19.05 -8.21 -2.46
CA ASN A 81 -17.67 -8.50 -2.85
C ASN A 81 -16.61 -7.68 -2.10
N LYS A 82 -16.97 -6.91 -1.07
CA LYS A 82 -16.03 -6.04 -0.33
C LYS A 82 -14.85 -6.78 0.32
N ASP A 83 -15.00 -8.08 0.54
CA ASP A 83 -13.95 -8.97 1.03
C ASP A 83 -12.88 -9.28 -0.04
N LEU A 84 -13.22 -9.14 -1.33
CA LEU A 84 -12.31 -9.24 -2.46
C LEU A 84 -11.72 -7.87 -2.87
N MET A 85 -12.38 -6.77 -2.47
CA MET A 85 -12.03 -5.40 -2.88
C MET A 85 -10.89 -4.82 -2.06
N LYS A 86 -9.83 -4.41 -2.74
CA LYS A 86 -8.71 -3.65 -2.16
C LYS A 86 -9.05 -2.17 -2.05
N GLU A 87 -9.63 -1.61 -3.10
CA GLU A 87 -9.96 -0.19 -3.21
C GLU A 87 -10.97 0.05 -4.36
N VAL A 88 -11.68 1.18 -4.31
CA VAL A 88 -12.56 1.63 -5.39
C VAL A 88 -12.07 2.98 -5.93
N MET A 89 -12.27 3.19 -7.22
CA MET A 89 -11.76 4.37 -7.93
C MET A 89 -12.90 5.16 -8.57
N PRO A 90 -13.56 6.07 -7.84
CA PRO A 90 -14.51 7.00 -8.43
C PRO A 90 -13.90 7.77 -9.62
N PHE A 91 -14.40 7.55 -10.83
CA PHE A 91 -13.89 8.20 -12.05
C PHE A 91 -14.66 9.51 -12.30
N TRP A 92 -14.45 10.48 -11.41
CA TRP A 92 -15.36 11.63 -11.21
C TRP A 92 -14.68 13.00 -11.35
N TYR A 93 -13.39 13.07 -11.64
CA TYR A 93 -12.68 14.34 -11.70
C TYR A 93 -11.91 14.54 -13.00
N THR A 94 -11.84 15.78 -13.45
CA THR A 94 -11.08 16.19 -14.64
C THR A 94 -10.29 17.47 -14.35
N LEU A 95 -8.97 17.46 -14.56
CA LEU A 95 -8.16 18.68 -14.52
C LEU A 95 -8.44 19.54 -15.76
N LYS A 96 -9.00 20.74 -15.58
CA LYS A 96 -9.30 21.69 -16.68
C LYS A 96 -8.27 22.82 -16.77
N ALA A 97 -7.75 23.26 -15.64
CA ALA A 97 -6.72 24.30 -15.52
C ALA A 97 -5.98 24.13 -14.17
N PRO A 98 -4.87 24.85 -13.92
CA PRO A 98 -4.04 24.64 -12.73
C PRO A 98 -4.77 24.76 -11.38
N THR A 99 -5.84 25.55 -11.34
CA THR A 99 -6.70 25.78 -10.16
C THR A 99 -8.14 25.29 -10.37
N VAL A 100 -8.43 24.60 -11.48
CA VAL A 100 -9.78 24.17 -11.83
C VAL A 100 -9.80 22.68 -12.06
N ILE A 101 -10.29 21.96 -11.06
CA ILE A 101 -10.67 20.55 -11.16
C ILE A 101 -12.19 20.49 -11.28
N ARG A 102 -12.69 19.96 -12.40
CA ARG A 102 -14.11 19.77 -12.61
C ARG A 102 -14.57 18.50 -11.91
N ASP A 103 -15.67 18.61 -11.19
CA ASP A 103 -16.44 17.49 -10.68
C ASP A 103 -17.39 16.97 -11.79
N ASP A 104 -17.01 15.85 -12.39
CA ASP A 104 -17.78 15.16 -13.43
C ASP A 104 -19.01 14.45 -12.89
N TYR A 105 -19.01 14.08 -11.60
CA TYR A 105 -20.20 13.52 -10.97
C TYR A 105 -21.29 14.58 -10.90
N SER A 106 -21.00 15.75 -10.32
CA SER A 106 -21.97 16.85 -10.26
C SER A 106 -22.41 17.32 -11.66
N THR A 107 -21.47 17.41 -12.60
CA THR A 107 -21.79 17.79 -13.99
C THR A 107 -22.66 16.75 -14.71
N GLY A 108 -22.42 15.46 -14.44
CA GLY A 108 -23.20 14.36 -14.99
C GLY A 108 -24.61 14.24 -14.40
N ASN A 109 -24.89 14.97 -13.31
CA ASN A 109 -26.17 14.99 -12.59
C ASN A 109 -26.76 13.57 -12.39
N PRO A 110 -26.00 12.61 -11.82
CA PRO A 110 -26.60 11.39 -11.34
C PRO A 110 -27.64 11.81 -10.30
N SER A 111 -28.82 11.21 -10.34
CA SER A 111 -29.96 11.56 -9.47
C SER A 111 -29.72 11.23 -7.98
N TRP A 112 -28.46 11.25 -7.53
CA TRP A 112 -27.96 10.79 -6.26
C TRP A 112 -26.85 11.71 -5.77
N PRO A 113 -26.86 12.16 -4.50
CA PRO A 113 -25.79 13.01 -3.98
C PRO A 113 -24.44 12.28 -3.91
N MET A 114 -23.37 12.99 -4.27
CA MET A 114 -22.00 12.45 -4.21
C MET A 114 -21.64 12.03 -2.78
N ASP A 115 -21.92 12.88 -1.80
CA ASP A 115 -21.49 12.64 -0.42
C ASP A 115 -22.21 11.42 0.19
N ASP A 116 -23.45 11.13 -0.21
CA ASP A 116 -24.15 9.89 0.16
C ASP A 116 -23.48 8.66 -0.45
N ALA A 117 -23.13 8.71 -1.75
CA ALA A 117 -22.39 7.62 -2.41
C ALA A 117 -21.03 7.37 -1.73
N LEU A 118 -20.29 8.43 -1.43
CA LEU A 118 -19.01 8.33 -0.72
C LEU A 118 -19.18 7.78 0.69
N CYS A 119 -20.23 8.17 1.42
CA CYS A 119 -20.49 7.64 2.76
C CYS A 119 -20.71 6.12 2.70
N LEU A 120 -21.56 5.64 1.80
CA LEU A 120 -21.84 4.22 1.65
C LEU A 120 -20.61 3.42 1.19
N MET A 121 -19.79 3.97 0.29
CA MET A 121 -18.50 3.35 -0.08
C MET A 121 -17.55 3.25 1.13
N ARG A 122 -17.48 4.28 1.98
CA ARG A 122 -16.67 4.21 3.21
C ARG A 122 -17.20 3.16 4.18
N LYS A 123 -18.53 3.01 4.30
CA LYS A 123 -19.15 2.00 5.16
C LYS A 123 -18.85 0.56 4.72
N SER A 124 -18.52 0.33 3.44
CA SER A 124 -18.04 -0.98 3.00
C SER A 124 -16.60 -1.28 3.43
N GLY A 125 -15.88 -0.32 4.02
CA GLY A 125 -14.51 -0.49 4.54
C GLY A 125 -13.43 -0.54 3.47
N VAL A 126 -13.75 -0.13 2.24
CA VAL A 126 -12.79 -0.07 1.13
C VAL A 126 -12.15 1.30 1.06
N LYS A 127 -10.89 1.36 0.60
CA LYS A 127 -10.23 2.63 0.31
C LYS A 127 -10.87 3.29 -0.90
N ILE A 128 -11.00 4.62 -0.87
CA ILE A 128 -11.54 5.43 -1.95
C ILE A 128 -10.42 6.30 -2.50
N ILE A 129 -9.94 5.93 -3.70
CA ILE A 129 -8.89 6.63 -4.44
C ILE A 129 -9.50 7.10 -5.76
N PRO A 130 -10.13 8.29 -5.81
CA PRO A 130 -10.75 8.75 -7.05
C PRO A 130 -9.72 8.92 -8.16
N THR A 131 -10.17 8.70 -9.39
CA THR A 131 -9.39 8.96 -10.59
C THR A 131 -9.68 10.35 -11.12
N MET A 132 -8.62 11.06 -11.48
CA MET A 132 -8.66 12.34 -12.14
C MET A 132 -8.04 12.24 -13.53
N THR A 133 -8.83 12.56 -14.54
CA THR A 133 -8.38 12.64 -15.94
C THR A 133 -7.82 14.01 -16.29
N ASP A 134 -7.12 14.11 -17.41
CA ASP A 134 -6.83 15.42 -18.00
C ASP A 134 -7.91 15.83 -19.00
N GLY A 135 -8.37 17.07 -18.90
CA GLY A 135 -9.39 17.64 -19.78
C GLY A 135 -8.92 18.89 -20.51
N THR A 136 -7.62 19.01 -20.75
CA THR A 136 -7.01 20.19 -21.39
C THR A 136 -6.94 20.02 -22.91
N SER A 137 -6.77 21.12 -23.64
CA SER A 137 -6.51 21.06 -25.09
C SER A 137 -5.11 20.49 -25.37
N LYS A 138 -4.90 20.06 -26.62
CA LYS A 138 -3.60 19.59 -27.12
C LYS A 138 -2.46 20.52 -26.68
N LEU A 139 -1.38 19.95 -26.13
CA LEU A 139 -0.17 20.57 -25.59
C LEU A 139 -0.34 21.44 -24.32
N VAL A 140 -1.56 21.63 -23.82
CA VAL A 140 -1.79 22.52 -22.65
C VAL A 140 -1.29 21.88 -21.37
N LEU A 141 -1.67 20.63 -21.08
CA LEU A 141 -1.17 19.92 -19.89
C LEU A 141 0.36 19.81 -19.93
N SER A 142 0.95 19.37 -21.05
CA SER A 142 2.41 19.26 -21.15
C SER A 142 3.12 20.62 -20.96
N GLY A 143 2.50 21.73 -21.42
CA GLY A 143 2.93 23.09 -21.12
C GLY A 143 2.85 23.45 -19.63
N TYR A 144 1.78 23.06 -18.93
CA TYR A 144 1.67 23.24 -17.48
C TYR A 144 2.75 22.46 -16.73
N LEU A 145 3.00 21.20 -17.12
CA LEU A 145 4.03 20.37 -16.50
C LEU A 145 5.44 20.95 -16.72
N ALA A 146 5.69 21.67 -17.81
CA ALA A 146 6.99 22.30 -18.06
C ALA A 146 7.31 23.48 -17.13
N ASN A 147 6.31 24.12 -16.51
CA ASN A 147 6.49 25.26 -15.64
C ASN A 147 6.40 24.85 -14.16
N SER A 148 7.46 25.07 -13.37
CA SER A 148 7.51 24.66 -11.95
C SER A 148 6.44 25.32 -11.08
N VAL A 149 6.16 26.61 -11.28
CA VAL A 149 5.14 27.33 -10.51
C VAL A 149 3.75 26.77 -10.82
N THR A 150 3.48 26.48 -12.10
CA THR A 150 2.21 25.87 -12.50
C THR A 150 2.08 24.44 -11.97
N ARG A 151 3.14 23.63 -12.00
CA ARG A 151 3.14 22.30 -11.37
C ARG A 151 2.80 22.36 -9.89
N THR A 152 3.46 23.22 -9.13
CA THR A 152 3.18 23.41 -7.69
C THR A 152 1.73 23.84 -7.45
N THR A 153 1.16 24.66 -8.33
CA THR A 153 -0.25 25.08 -8.25
C THR A 153 -1.21 23.89 -8.49
N ILE A 154 -0.92 23.05 -9.49
CA ILE A 154 -1.69 21.83 -9.74
C ILE A 154 -1.59 20.88 -8.55
N VAL A 155 -0.38 20.66 -8.02
CA VAL A 155 -0.15 19.81 -6.84
C VAL A 155 -1.02 20.28 -5.67
N LYS A 156 -1.01 21.58 -5.37
CA LYS A 156 -1.84 22.14 -4.30
C LYS A 156 -3.33 21.88 -4.54
N SER A 157 -3.84 22.13 -5.74
CA SER A 157 -5.26 21.92 -6.07
C SER A 157 -5.69 20.47 -5.89
N ILE A 158 -4.83 19.51 -6.23
CA ILE A 158 -5.08 18.07 -6.05
C ILE A 158 -5.09 17.70 -4.57
N VAL A 159 -4.09 18.16 -3.81
CA VAL A 159 -3.99 17.87 -2.37
C VAL A 159 -5.16 18.48 -1.60
N ASP A 160 -5.56 19.71 -1.94
CA ASP A 160 -6.75 20.36 -1.37
C ASP A 160 -8.00 19.51 -1.62
N LEU A 161 -8.22 19.04 -2.86
CA LEU A 161 -9.35 18.16 -3.19
C LEU A 161 -9.34 16.88 -2.34
N VAL A 162 -8.20 16.19 -2.30
CA VAL A 162 -8.03 14.93 -1.54
C VAL A 162 -8.32 15.14 -0.06
N ASN A 163 -7.87 16.24 0.52
CA ASN A 163 -8.07 16.55 1.94
C ASN A 163 -9.50 17.02 2.23
N ILE A 164 -10.07 17.93 1.44
CA ILE A 164 -11.44 18.44 1.61
C ILE A 164 -12.46 17.30 1.55
N LYS A 165 -12.29 16.38 0.59
CA LYS A 165 -13.19 15.23 0.45
C LYS A 165 -12.78 14.04 1.30
N ASN A 166 -11.67 14.11 2.03
CA ASN A 166 -11.09 13.01 2.81
C ASN A 166 -11.03 11.69 2.02
N PHE A 167 -10.36 11.73 0.87
CA PHE A 167 -10.02 10.54 0.10
C PHE A 167 -8.77 9.87 0.67
N ASP A 168 -8.58 8.58 0.38
CA ASP A 168 -7.38 7.83 0.78
C ASP A 168 -6.17 8.14 -0.13
N GLY A 169 -6.41 8.81 -1.25
CA GLY A 169 -5.40 9.17 -2.23
C GLY A 169 -6.01 9.76 -3.49
N ILE A 170 -5.21 9.80 -4.57
CA ILE A 170 -5.65 10.15 -5.92
C ILE A 170 -5.01 9.20 -6.93
N ASP A 171 -5.75 8.87 -7.99
CA ASP A 171 -5.26 8.20 -9.18
C ASP A 171 -5.20 9.18 -10.35
N LEU A 172 -4.05 9.29 -11.00
CA LEU A 172 -3.87 10.14 -12.16
C LEU A 172 -4.00 9.34 -13.45
N ASP A 173 -4.99 9.69 -14.25
CA ASP A 173 -5.26 9.12 -15.57
C ASP A 173 -5.08 10.18 -16.66
N TYR A 174 -3.83 10.63 -16.80
CA TYR A 174 -3.48 11.71 -17.74
C TYR A 174 -3.04 11.11 -19.06
N GLU A 175 -3.94 11.14 -20.03
CA GLU A 175 -3.84 10.48 -21.32
C GLU A 175 -3.57 11.46 -22.47
N GLY A 176 -3.87 12.76 -22.31
CA GLY A 176 -3.78 13.75 -23.38
C GLY A 176 -2.39 13.84 -24.02
N PHE A 177 -1.32 13.84 -23.22
CA PHE A 177 0.04 13.86 -23.78
C PHE A 177 0.42 12.55 -24.51
N ALA A 178 -0.24 11.43 -24.18
CA ALA A 178 0.01 10.14 -24.79
C ALA A 178 -0.73 9.99 -26.12
N PHE A 179 -2.00 10.40 -26.17
CA PHE A 179 -2.89 10.11 -27.30
C PHE A 179 -3.23 11.33 -28.17
N VAL A 180 -3.12 12.55 -27.64
CA VAL A 180 -3.53 13.80 -28.33
C VAL A 180 -2.32 14.61 -28.79
N ASP A 181 -1.29 14.76 -27.94
CA ASP A 181 -0.09 15.56 -28.25
C ASP A 181 0.78 14.91 -29.33
N GLY A 182 0.82 13.57 -29.35
CA GLY A 182 1.61 12.75 -30.26
C GLY A 182 3.01 12.42 -29.72
N SER A 183 3.54 11.28 -30.15
CA SER A 183 4.77 10.70 -29.58
C SER A 183 6.05 11.50 -29.79
N THR A 184 6.06 12.44 -30.73
CA THR A 184 7.21 13.35 -30.96
C THR A 184 7.44 14.32 -29.81
N THR A 185 6.45 14.52 -28.94
CA THR A 185 6.54 15.42 -27.78
C THR A 185 7.09 14.73 -26.53
N TRP A 186 7.06 13.39 -26.49
CA TRP A 186 7.29 12.61 -25.28
C TRP A 186 8.66 12.83 -24.65
N ALA A 187 9.71 13.04 -25.45
CA ALA A 187 11.05 13.32 -24.95
C ALA A 187 11.13 14.62 -24.12
N LYS A 188 10.24 15.60 -24.40
CA LYS A 188 10.14 16.84 -23.63
C LYS A 188 9.15 16.71 -22.47
N THR A 189 8.07 15.96 -22.65
CA THR A 189 7.01 15.81 -21.62
C THR A 189 7.43 14.87 -20.49
N ALA A 190 8.12 13.77 -20.79
CA ALA A 190 8.55 12.76 -19.82
C ALA A 190 9.29 13.32 -18.58
N PRO A 191 10.35 14.14 -18.70
CA PRO A 191 11.02 14.68 -17.52
C PRO A 191 10.11 15.62 -16.69
N ASN A 192 9.20 16.35 -17.35
CA ASN A 192 8.25 17.23 -16.67
C ASN A 192 7.16 16.44 -15.93
N TRP A 193 6.72 15.32 -16.50
CA TRP A 193 5.86 14.36 -15.83
C TRP A 193 6.54 13.77 -14.58
N VAL A 194 7.80 13.36 -14.67
CA VAL A 194 8.56 12.84 -13.52
C VAL A 194 8.65 13.88 -12.40
N LEU A 195 8.97 15.14 -12.72
CA LEU A 195 9.02 16.21 -11.72
C LEU A 195 7.66 16.42 -11.04
N PHE A 196 6.59 16.47 -11.82
CA PHE A 196 5.23 16.59 -11.28
C PHE A 196 4.86 15.45 -10.33
N ILE A 197 5.16 14.20 -10.71
CA ILE A 197 4.84 13.04 -9.87
C ILE A 197 5.65 13.05 -8.57
N LYS A 198 6.93 13.45 -8.61
CA LYS A 198 7.76 13.61 -7.41
C LYS A 198 7.22 14.70 -6.48
N GLU A 199 6.87 15.87 -7.03
CA GLU A 199 6.28 16.99 -6.25
C GLU A 199 4.94 16.58 -5.61
N LEU A 200 4.06 15.92 -6.38
CA LEU A 200 2.76 15.47 -5.89
C LEU A 200 2.88 14.37 -4.83
N SER A 201 3.78 13.41 -5.03
CA SER A 201 4.05 12.31 -4.10
C SER A 201 4.41 12.82 -2.71
N VAL A 202 5.40 13.73 -2.62
CA VAL A 202 5.83 14.33 -1.36
C VAL A 202 4.67 15.03 -0.65
N ALA A 203 3.87 15.80 -1.39
CA ALA A 203 2.76 16.54 -0.81
C ALA A 203 1.61 15.64 -0.30
N LEU A 204 1.30 14.56 -1.02
CA LEU A 204 0.28 13.58 -0.62
C LEU A 204 0.76 12.74 0.58
N HIS A 205 1.99 12.24 0.56
CA HIS A 205 2.55 11.45 1.66
C HIS A 205 2.67 12.25 2.96
N ALA A 206 2.96 13.55 2.87
CA ALA A 206 2.92 14.46 4.03
C ALA A 206 1.52 14.56 4.68
N SER A 207 0.46 14.27 3.92
CA SER A 207 -0.93 14.18 4.40
C SER A 207 -1.40 12.74 4.61
N GLN A 208 -0.48 11.76 4.60
CA GLN A 208 -0.76 10.32 4.69
C GLN A 208 -1.72 9.82 3.59
N LYS A 209 -1.61 10.36 2.38
CA LYS A 209 -2.45 10.03 1.22
C LYS A 209 -1.66 9.28 0.15
N LEU A 210 -2.32 8.39 -0.57
CA LEU A 210 -1.71 7.58 -1.63
C LEU A 210 -1.68 8.31 -2.98
N LEU A 211 -0.64 8.06 -3.77
CA LEU A 211 -0.55 8.47 -5.17
C LEU A 211 -0.56 7.24 -6.08
N SER A 212 -1.52 7.19 -6.99
CA SER A 212 -1.57 6.19 -8.04
C SER A 212 -1.48 6.81 -9.42
N VAL A 213 -1.04 6.02 -10.39
CA VAL A 213 -1.02 6.42 -11.80
C VAL A 213 -1.62 5.30 -12.66
N SER A 214 -2.56 5.69 -13.50
CA SER A 214 -3.11 4.87 -14.59
C SER A 214 -2.36 5.17 -15.88
N THR A 215 -1.86 4.12 -16.56
CA THR A 215 -1.07 4.30 -17.78
C THR A 215 -1.39 3.22 -18.81
N PRO A 216 -1.29 3.51 -20.12
CA PRO A 216 -1.19 2.50 -21.15
C PRO A 216 0.05 1.61 -20.94
N TYR A 217 0.07 0.45 -21.59
CA TYR A 217 1.20 -0.46 -21.53
C TYR A 217 2.55 0.20 -21.91
N ALA A 218 3.61 -0.22 -21.24
CA ALA A 218 4.98 0.05 -21.64
C ALA A 218 5.81 -1.23 -21.64
N PHE A 219 6.87 -1.24 -22.43
CA PHE A 219 7.86 -2.31 -22.46
C PHE A 219 9.22 -1.75 -22.11
N ASN A 220 10.16 -2.64 -21.81
CA ASN A 220 11.55 -2.27 -21.56
C ASN A 220 12.09 -1.44 -22.73
N PRO A 221 12.46 -0.16 -22.50
CA PRO A 221 12.95 0.71 -23.57
C PRO A 221 14.17 0.14 -24.31
N SER A 222 14.99 -0.70 -23.64
CA SER A 222 16.15 -1.36 -24.22
C SER A 222 15.79 -2.35 -25.34
N GLU A 223 14.57 -2.90 -25.33
CA GLU A 223 14.07 -3.79 -26.39
C GLU A 223 13.63 -3.03 -27.65
N LYS A 224 13.57 -1.69 -27.58
CA LYS A 224 13.10 -0.82 -28.68
C LYS A 224 11.70 -1.19 -29.21
N ALA A 225 10.91 -1.92 -28.42
CA ALA A 225 9.53 -2.23 -28.72
C ALA A 225 8.65 -0.99 -28.51
N LYS A 226 7.62 -0.82 -29.35
CA LYS A 226 6.67 0.30 -29.22
C LYS A 226 5.88 0.19 -27.92
N GLY A 227 5.98 1.21 -27.07
CA GLY A 227 5.23 1.38 -25.83
C GLY A 227 5.15 2.86 -25.44
N TYR A 228 4.39 3.18 -24.40
CA TYR A 228 4.14 4.56 -23.97
C TYR A 228 5.22 5.07 -23.02
N THR A 229 6.41 5.39 -23.56
CA THR A 229 7.59 5.78 -22.77
C THR A 229 7.46 7.10 -22.02
N VAL A 230 6.50 7.95 -22.39
CA VAL A 230 6.25 9.26 -21.75
C VAL A 230 6.02 9.16 -20.23
N TYR A 231 5.41 8.07 -19.76
CA TYR A 231 5.08 7.88 -18.34
C TYR A 231 6.29 7.53 -17.46
N SER A 232 7.44 7.20 -18.06
CA SER A 232 8.74 7.03 -17.38
C SER A 232 8.67 6.18 -16.10
N TRP A 233 8.09 4.97 -16.18
CA TRP A 233 7.81 4.11 -15.02
C TRP A 233 8.99 3.94 -14.05
N ALA A 234 10.21 3.74 -14.57
CA ALA A 234 11.41 3.61 -13.75
C ALA A 234 11.72 4.87 -12.93
N GLU A 235 11.52 6.06 -13.51
CA GLU A 235 11.83 7.35 -12.87
C GLU A 235 10.80 7.78 -11.83
N ILE A 236 9.57 7.25 -11.92
CA ILE A 236 8.47 7.52 -10.98
C ILE A 236 8.24 6.39 -9.97
N ALA A 237 8.91 5.25 -10.11
CA ALA A 237 8.69 4.02 -9.33
C ALA A 237 8.76 4.25 -7.81
N SER A 238 9.66 5.10 -7.35
CA SER A 238 9.83 5.44 -5.93
C SER A 238 8.81 6.46 -5.43
N SER A 239 8.09 7.15 -6.32
CA SER A 239 7.17 8.25 -5.98
C SER A 239 5.70 7.84 -6.03
N ILE A 240 5.36 6.71 -6.64
CA ILE A 240 3.98 6.22 -6.71
C ILE A 240 3.77 5.04 -5.76
N ASP A 241 2.55 4.91 -5.25
CA ASP A 241 2.11 3.77 -4.46
C ASP A 241 1.52 2.67 -5.33
N ARG A 242 0.94 3.05 -6.48
CA ARG A 242 0.26 2.13 -7.41
C ARG A 242 0.53 2.52 -8.87
N LEU A 243 0.80 1.52 -9.69
CA LEU A 243 0.77 1.60 -11.15
C LEU A 243 -0.38 0.71 -11.64
N ARG A 244 -1.40 1.30 -12.26
CA ARG A 244 -2.51 0.59 -12.90
C ARG A 244 -2.29 0.59 -14.39
N ILE A 245 -2.06 -0.58 -14.96
CA ILE A 245 -1.71 -0.70 -16.38
C ILE A 245 -2.98 -1.03 -17.16
N MET A 246 -3.32 -0.19 -18.13
CA MET A 246 -4.43 -0.42 -19.07
C MET A 246 -4.04 -1.52 -20.07
N THR A 247 -4.03 -2.77 -19.60
CA THR A 247 -3.75 -3.98 -20.40
C THR A 247 -4.96 -4.41 -21.21
N TYR A 248 -5.54 -3.44 -21.92
CA TYR A 248 -6.66 -3.58 -22.85
C TYR A 248 -6.49 -2.57 -23.99
N ASP A 249 -7.45 -2.57 -24.92
CA ASP A 249 -7.38 -1.76 -26.15
C ASP A 249 -6.17 -2.03 -27.05
N TYR A 250 -5.69 -3.28 -27.04
CA TYR A 250 -4.73 -3.77 -28.03
C TYR A 250 -5.31 -3.71 -29.46
N SER A 251 -6.55 -4.16 -29.61
CA SER A 251 -7.32 -4.08 -30.86
C SER A 251 -8.46 -3.06 -30.71
N VAL A 252 -8.38 -1.94 -31.42
CA VAL A 252 -9.44 -0.92 -31.46
C VAL A 252 -10.01 -0.78 -32.86
N ALA A 253 -9.16 -0.41 -33.83
CA ALA A 253 -9.60 -0.16 -35.21
C ALA A 253 -9.77 -1.45 -36.03
N LYS A 254 -8.93 -2.45 -35.79
CA LYS A 254 -8.95 -3.74 -36.51
C LYS A 254 -9.49 -4.83 -35.58
N PRO A 255 -10.21 -5.83 -36.11
CA PRO A 255 -10.66 -6.98 -35.32
C PRO A 255 -9.49 -7.73 -34.70
N GLY A 256 -9.63 -8.11 -33.44
CA GLY A 256 -8.62 -8.88 -32.73
C GLY A 256 -8.83 -8.87 -31.21
N PRO A 257 -7.96 -9.56 -30.47
CA PRO A 257 -8.02 -9.64 -29.01
C PRO A 257 -7.94 -8.25 -28.37
N ILE A 258 -8.66 -8.08 -27.25
CA ILE A 258 -8.75 -6.86 -26.46
C ILE A 258 -7.43 -6.59 -25.72
N GLY A 259 -6.80 -7.62 -25.18
CA GLY A 259 -5.51 -7.54 -24.50
C GLY A 259 -4.86 -8.92 -24.41
N PRO A 260 -4.12 -9.38 -25.44
CA PRO A 260 -3.48 -10.69 -25.47
C PRO A 260 -2.71 -11.00 -24.18
N ILE A 261 -2.81 -12.24 -23.67
CA ILE A 261 -2.16 -12.60 -22.40
C ILE A 261 -0.64 -12.46 -22.43
N SER A 262 0.02 -12.82 -23.54
CA SER A 262 1.48 -12.68 -23.66
C SER A 262 1.94 -11.22 -23.72
N TRP A 263 1.14 -10.35 -24.34
CA TRP A 263 1.38 -8.90 -24.36
C TRP A 263 1.17 -8.29 -22.96
N THR A 264 0.13 -8.73 -22.27
CA THR A 264 -0.18 -8.37 -20.88
C THR A 264 0.97 -8.77 -19.96
N GLU A 265 1.39 -10.04 -20.00
CA GLU A 265 2.47 -10.55 -19.16
C GLU A 265 3.81 -9.85 -19.43
N LYS A 266 4.12 -9.56 -20.70
CA LYS A 266 5.33 -8.83 -21.06
C LYS A 266 5.38 -7.42 -20.45
N THR A 267 4.27 -6.69 -20.42
CA THR A 267 4.26 -5.35 -19.81
C THR A 267 4.38 -5.42 -18.28
N LEU A 268 3.79 -6.45 -17.66
CA LEU A 268 3.93 -6.71 -16.22
C LEU A 268 5.39 -7.04 -15.86
N GLN A 269 6.06 -7.87 -16.64
CA GLN A 269 7.48 -8.21 -16.44
C GLN A 269 8.38 -6.97 -16.49
N TYR A 270 8.10 -6.01 -17.38
CA TYR A 270 8.81 -4.74 -17.38
C TYR A 270 8.50 -3.93 -16.12
N ALA A 271 7.23 -3.77 -15.75
CA ALA A 271 6.86 -3.01 -14.56
C ALA A 271 7.54 -3.55 -13.29
N ILE A 272 7.49 -4.86 -13.04
CA ILE A 272 8.10 -5.47 -11.85
C ILE A 272 9.64 -5.49 -11.88
N SER A 273 10.26 -5.25 -13.05
CA SER A 273 11.72 -5.07 -13.15
C SER A 273 12.18 -3.68 -12.69
N VAL A 274 11.28 -2.69 -12.64
CA VAL A 274 11.61 -1.29 -12.31
C VAL A 274 10.92 -0.79 -11.05
N MET A 275 9.94 -1.52 -10.51
CA MET A 275 9.30 -1.22 -9.23
C MET A 275 8.87 -2.49 -8.50
N ALA A 276 8.64 -2.35 -7.20
CA ALA A 276 8.07 -3.40 -6.37
C ALA A 276 6.77 -3.96 -6.97
N SER A 277 6.64 -5.29 -7.03
CA SER A 277 5.52 -5.97 -7.69
C SER A 277 4.18 -5.65 -7.04
N SER A 278 4.15 -5.46 -5.72
CA SER A 278 2.96 -5.06 -4.96
C SER A 278 2.39 -3.69 -5.35
N LYS A 279 3.13 -2.87 -6.10
CA LYS A 279 2.64 -1.62 -6.69
C LYS A 279 1.89 -1.82 -8.01
N VAL A 280 2.07 -2.95 -8.70
CA VAL A 280 1.61 -3.15 -10.08
C VAL A 280 0.23 -3.81 -10.11
N PHE A 281 -0.69 -3.25 -10.91
CA PHE A 281 -2.05 -3.74 -11.07
C PHE A 281 -2.36 -4.02 -12.54
N ILE A 282 -2.95 -5.18 -12.81
CA ILE A 282 -3.36 -5.63 -14.15
C ILE A 282 -4.71 -5.02 -14.51
N GLY A 283 -4.83 -4.36 -15.65
CA GLY A 283 -6.11 -3.86 -16.16
C GLY A 283 -6.99 -4.96 -16.75
N LEU A 284 -8.25 -5.03 -16.32
CA LEU A 284 -9.26 -5.95 -16.85
C LEU A 284 -10.43 -5.18 -17.48
N PRO A 285 -10.70 -5.34 -18.78
CA PRO A 285 -11.83 -4.69 -19.46
C PRO A 285 -13.16 -5.42 -19.18
N GLY A 286 -14.10 -4.71 -18.59
CA GLY A 286 -15.53 -5.06 -18.45
C GLY A 286 -16.32 -4.89 -19.75
N TYR A 287 -15.65 -4.88 -20.91
CA TYR A 287 -16.28 -4.79 -22.23
C TYR A 287 -15.63 -5.71 -23.26
N GLY A 288 -16.41 -6.03 -24.29
CA GLY A 288 -15.95 -6.64 -25.53
C GLY A 288 -16.16 -5.71 -26.74
N ARG A 289 -15.65 -6.12 -27.89
CA ARG A 289 -15.76 -5.37 -29.16
C ARG A 289 -16.30 -6.23 -30.28
N ASP A 290 -17.08 -5.60 -31.16
CA ASP A 290 -17.77 -6.21 -32.30
C ASP A 290 -17.54 -5.36 -33.55
N TRP A 291 -16.74 -5.88 -34.48
CA TRP A 291 -16.32 -5.20 -35.70
C TRP A 291 -17.13 -5.66 -36.91
N ILE A 292 -17.43 -4.71 -37.81
CA ILE A 292 -17.87 -5.02 -39.17
C ILE A 292 -16.63 -5.31 -40.02
N THR A 293 -16.50 -6.55 -40.47
CA THR A 293 -15.34 -7.00 -41.26
C THR A 293 -15.59 -6.91 -42.75
N ALA A 294 -16.83 -7.14 -43.20
CA ALA A 294 -17.22 -6.97 -44.60
C ALA A 294 -18.72 -6.67 -44.73
N VAL A 295 -19.08 -5.96 -45.79
CA VAL A 295 -20.47 -5.75 -46.22
C VAL A 295 -20.57 -6.15 -47.68
N GLN A 296 -21.51 -7.05 -48.00
CA GLN A 296 -21.77 -7.55 -49.34
C GLN A 296 -23.20 -7.20 -49.73
N GLY A 297 -23.40 -6.70 -50.95
CA GLY A 297 -24.71 -6.23 -51.42
C GLY A 297 -24.99 -4.77 -51.04
N THR A 298 -26.23 -4.33 -51.26
CA THR A 298 -26.68 -2.95 -50.95
C THR A 298 -27.65 -3.02 -49.78
N CYS A 299 -27.31 -2.35 -48.67
CA CYS A 299 -28.18 -2.40 -47.49
C CYS A 299 -29.47 -1.61 -47.71
N PRO A 300 -30.62 -2.11 -47.26
CA PRO A 300 -31.89 -1.39 -47.35
C PRO A 300 -31.89 -0.16 -46.43
N VAL A 301 -32.78 0.80 -46.69
CA VAL A 301 -32.93 2.01 -45.86
C VAL A 301 -33.37 1.72 -44.43
N SER A 302 -33.94 0.54 -44.19
CA SER A 302 -34.33 0.04 -42.86
C SER A 302 -33.16 -0.55 -42.08
N ALA A 303 -32.00 -0.78 -42.70
CA ALA A 303 -30.82 -1.27 -42.00
C ALA A 303 -30.22 -0.15 -41.11
N PRO A 304 -29.57 -0.51 -39.99
CA PRO A 304 -28.85 0.47 -39.19
C PRO A 304 -27.85 1.28 -40.03
N PRO A 305 -27.69 2.59 -39.79
CA PRO A 305 -26.71 3.38 -40.51
C PRO A 305 -25.27 2.95 -40.15
N GLY A 306 -24.32 3.27 -41.03
CA GLY A 306 -22.88 3.05 -40.77
C GLY A 306 -22.40 1.61 -40.96
N LEU A 307 -23.14 0.77 -41.68
CA LEU A 307 -22.70 -0.58 -42.04
C LEU A 307 -21.61 -0.52 -43.13
N ILE A 308 -20.36 -0.38 -42.71
CA ILE A 308 -19.19 -0.39 -43.58
C ILE A 308 -18.07 -1.24 -42.96
N GLY A 309 -17.34 -1.96 -43.81
CA GLY A 309 -16.15 -2.70 -43.40
C GLY A 309 -15.09 -1.73 -42.83
N GLY A 310 -14.51 -2.07 -41.68
CA GLY A 310 -13.53 -1.21 -41.02
C GLY A 310 -14.13 -0.04 -40.23
N ALA A 311 -15.46 0.00 -40.04
CA ALA A 311 -16.08 0.90 -39.07
C ALA A 311 -15.50 0.70 -37.66
N LYS A 312 -15.57 1.75 -36.84
CA LYS A 312 -15.24 1.66 -35.41
C LYS A 312 -16.06 0.53 -34.76
N ALA A 313 -15.38 -0.33 -34.01
CA ALA A 313 -16.02 -1.45 -33.32
C ALA A 313 -17.15 -0.96 -32.41
N ALA A 314 -18.27 -1.67 -32.41
CA ALA A 314 -19.27 -1.53 -31.36
C ALA A 314 -18.71 -2.12 -30.07
N THR A 315 -18.99 -1.48 -28.93
CA THR A 315 -18.62 -1.97 -27.60
C THR A 315 -19.85 -2.54 -26.91
N PHE A 316 -19.69 -3.65 -26.20
CA PHE A 316 -20.76 -4.24 -25.38
C PHE A 316 -20.21 -4.60 -23.99
N LYS A 317 -21.08 -4.58 -22.98
CA LYS A 317 -20.71 -4.93 -21.60
C LYS A 317 -20.49 -6.42 -21.45
N MET A 318 -19.55 -6.80 -20.58
CA MET A 318 -19.21 -8.20 -20.39
C MET A 318 -20.33 -9.04 -19.78
N ASN A 319 -21.13 -8.47 -18.86
CA ASN A 319 -22.35 -9.12 -18.35
C ASN A 319 -23.45 -9.38 -19.40
N TYR A 320 -23.29 -8.88 -20.63
CA TYR A 320 -24.18 -9.14 -21.76
C TYR A 320 -23.57 -10.10 -22.80
N ALA A 321 -22.33 -10.55 -22.62
CA ALA A 321 -21.60 -11.32 -23.63
C ALA A 321 -22.32 -12.62 -24.02
N ALA A 322 -22.82 -13.38 -23.03
CA ALA A 322 -23.54 -14.64 -23.28
C ALA A 322 -24.85 -14.42 -24.05
N ALA A 323 -25.67 -13.45 -23.62
CA ALA A 323 -26.91 -13.10 -24.30
C ALA A 323 -26.65 -12.59 -25.73
N LYS A 324 -25.60 -11.80 -25.92
CA LYS A 324 -25.18 -11.31 -27.24
C LYS A 324 -24.85 -12.45 -28.20
N ALA A 325 -24.06 -13.43 -27.76
CA ALA A 325 -23.68 -14.57 -28.60
C ALA A 325 -24.93 -15.38 -29.07
N ILE A 326 -25.91 -15.56 -28.18
CA ILE A 326 -27.21 -16.19 -28.51
C ILE A 326 -27.95 -15.36 -29.56
N ILE A 327 -28.05 -14.04 -29.38
CA ILE A 327 -28.72 -13.12 -30.32
C ILE A 327 -28.04 -13.11 -31.68
N ASP A 328 -26.71 -13.22 -31.72
CA ASP A 328 -25.93 -13.27 -32.94
C ASP A 328 -25.96 -14.66 -33.61
N GLY A 329 -26.54 -15.67 -32.95
CA GLY A 329 -26.63 -17.04 -33.46
C GLY A 329 -25.28 -17.73 -33.58
N ALA A 330 -24.34 -17.39 -32.68
CA ALA A 330 -22.97 -17.87 -32.71
C ALA A 330 -22.56 -18.52 -31.39
N THR A 331 -21.71 -19.55 -31.48
CA THR A 331 -21.06 -20.18 -30.32
C THR A 331 -19.67 -19.58 -30.14
N PRO A 332 -19.39 -18.90 -29.02
CA PRO A 332 -18.05 -18.41 -28.73
C PRO A 332 -17.03 -19.55 -28.64
N ILE A 333 -15.86 -19.34 -29.23
CA ILE A 333 -14.68 -20.19 -29.06
C ILE A 333 -13.66 -19.48 -28.19
N PHE A 334 -12.94 -20.22 -27.34
CA PHE A 334 -11.84 -19.68 -26.56
C PHE A 334 -10.54 -19.83 -27.35
N ASP A 335 -9.89 -18.71 -27.63
CA ASP A 335 -8.57 -18.68 -28.25
C ASP A 335 -7.49 -18.84 -27.17
N GLU A 336 -6.87 -20.01 -27.12
CA GLU A 336 -5.82 -20.37 -26.16
C GLU A 336 -4.57 -19.48 -26.27
N LYS A 337 -4.26 -18.98 -27.48
CA LYS A 337 -3.07 -18.17 -27.71
C LYS A 337 -3.21 -16.78 -27.11
N PHE A 338 -4.41 -16.21 -27.17
CA PHE A 338 -4.68 -14.88 -26.65
C PHE A 338 -5.35 -14.89 -25.27
N SER A 339 -5.84 -16.04 -24.82
CA SER A 339 -6.64 -16.19 -23.60
C SER A 339 -7.89 -15.32 -23.64
N GLU A 340 -8.62 -15.38 -24.74
CA GLU A 340 -9.82 -14.56 -24.99
C GLU A 340 -10.87 -15.32 -25.79
N ALA A 341 -12.13 -14.96 -25.62
CA ALA A 341 -13.22 -15.54 -26.38
C ALA A 341 -13.46 -14.75 -27.68
N THR A 342 -13.78 -15.46 -28.75
CA THR A 342 -14.11 -14.87 -30.04
C THR A 342 -15.20 -15.66 -30.76
N TYR A 343 -15.91 -15.00 -31.66
CA TYR A 343 -16.72 -15.65 -32.69
C TYR A 343 -16.89 -14.71 -33.88
N SER A 344 -17.28 -15.28 -35.01
CA SER A 344 -17.71 -14.50 -36.17
C SER A 344 -19.12 -14.91 -36.54
N TYR A 345 -19.89 -13.95 -37.06
CA TYR A 345 -21.26 -14.16 -37.44
C TYR A 345 -21.64 -13.28 -38.63
N LYS A 346 -22.78 -13.59 -39.24
CA LYS A 346 -23.28 -12.93 -40.45
C LYS A 346 -24.69 -12.44 -40.21
N LYS A 347 -24.92 -11.14 -40.42
CA LYS A 347 -26.25 -10.54 -40.31
C LYS A 347 -26.76 -10.13 -41.68
N VAL A 348 -27.94 -10.61 -42.05
CA VAL A 348 -28.57 -10.28 -43.34
C VAL A 348 -29.67 -9.26 -43.11
N PHE A 349 -29.69 -8.20 -43.92
CA PHE A 349 -30.72 -7.17 -43.93
C PHE A 349 -31.43 -7.19 -45.28
N ASN A 350 -32.75 -7.42 -45.27
CA ASN A 350 -33.61 -7.38 -46.45
C ASN A 350 -34.55 -6.19 -46.37
N GLY A 351 -34.83 -5.55 -47.50
CA GLY A 351 -35.76 -4.42 -47.54
C GLY A 351 -35.72 -3.69 -48.86
N LEU A 352 -35.99 -2.38 -48.83
CA LEU A 352 -36.03 -1.54 -50.02
C LEU A 352 -34.87 -0.53 -50.02
N THR A 353 -34.38 -0.20 -51.21
CA THR A 353 -33.53 0.99 -51.44
C THR A 353 -34.34 2.27 -51.28
N ALA A 354 -33.66 3.43 -51.22
CA ALA A 354 -34.33 4.74 -51.20
C ALA A 354 -35.23 4.99 -52.42
N LYS A 355 -35.01 4.26 -53.53
CA LYS A 355 -35.82 4.33 -54.75
C LYS A 355 -36.94 3.27 -54.80
N GLY A 356 -37.18 2.54 -53.72
CA GLY A 356 -38.22 1.52 -53.63
C GLY A 356 -37.89 0.15 -54.24
N ALA A 357 -36.68 -0.04 -54.79
CA ALA A 357 -36.27 -1.34 -55.32
C ALA A 357 -35.89 -2.33 -54.19
N SER A 358 -36.29 -3.60 -54.33
CA SER A 358 -35.91 -4.68 -53.41
C SER A 358 -34.39 -4.84 -53.36
N THR A 359 -33.85 -4.99 -52.15
CA THR A 359 -32.42 -5.12 -51.92
C THR A 359 -32.10 -5.94 -50.68
N SER A 360 -30.87 -6.43 -50.62
CA SER A 360 -30.35 -7.17 -49.49
C SER A 360 -28.86 -6.90 -49.33
N CYS A 361 -28.41 -6.86 -48.08
CA CYS A 361 -26.99 -6.93 -47.77
C CYS A 361 -26.69 -7.94 -46.67
N SER A 362 -25.49 -8.48 -46.73
CA SER A 362 -24.91 -9.35 -45.72
C SER A 362 -23.73 -8.65 -45.05
N VAL A 363 -23.76 -8.58 -43.73
CA VAL A 363 -22.74 -7.95 -42.90
C VAL A 363 -22.00 -9.02 -42.13
N ASN A 364 -20.72 -9.23 -42.44
CA ASN A 364 -19.84 -10.11 -41.68
C ASN A 364 -19.28 -9.34 -40.49
N ARG A 365 -19.26 -10.01 -39.35
CA ARG A 365 -18.84 -9.43 -38.08
C ARG A 365 -17.95 -10.37 -37.31
N THR A 366 -17.03 -9.81 -36.53
CA THR A 366 -16.14 -10.56 -35.66
C THR A 366 -16.18 -9.92 -34.28
N VAL A 367 -16.25 -10.75 -33.24
CA VAL A 367 -16.39 -10.34 -31.85
C VAL A 367 -15.20 -10.87 -31.06
N TRP A 368 -14.63 -10.03 -30.18
CA TRP A 368 -13.61 -10.43 -29.21
C TRP A 368 -13.95 -9.88 -27.84
N TYR A 369 -13.70 -10.68 -26.80
CA TYR A 369 -13.94 -10.30 -25.42
C TYR A 369 -13.20 -11.22 -24.44
N GLN A 370 -13.10 -10.80 -23.18
CA GLN A 370 -12.50 -11.61 -22.11
C GLN A 370 -13.58 -12.36 -21.34
N SER A 371 -13.56 -13.69 -21.33
CA SER A 371 -14.50 -14.51 -20.56
C SER A 371 -14.09 -14.65 -19.09
N ASP A 372 -14.90 -15.32 -18.28
CA ASP A 372 -14.54 -15.75 -16.92
C ASP A 372 -13.19 -16.49 -16.86
N ARG A 373 -12.92 -17.36 -17.85
CA ARG A 373 -11.61 -18.01 -18.01
C ARG A 373 -10.49 -16.99 -18.25
N SER A 374 -10.70 -16.01 -19.14
CA SER A 374 -9.72 -14.93 -19.40
C SER A 374 -9.40 -14.13 -18.13
N TYR A 375 -10.42 -13.84 -17.32
CA TYR A 375 -10.27 -13.15 -16.04
C TYR A 375 -9.51 -14.01 -15.02
N SER A 376 -9.84 -15.31 -14.93
CA SER A 376 -9.12 -16.26 -14.08
C SER A 376 -7.62 -16.31 -14.44
N GLU A 377 -7.30 -16.49 -15.72
CA GLU A 377 -5.91 -16.62 -16.19
C GLU A 377 -5.10 -15.34 -15.94
N ARG A 378 -5.70 -14.15 -16.12
CA ARG A 378 -5.04 -12.87 -15.78
C ARG A 378 -4.91 -12.68 -14.28
N THR A 379 -5.90 -13.07 -13.50
CA THR A 379 -5.83 -12.98 -12.03
C THR A 379 -4.77 -13.91 -11.46
N LYS A 380 -4.52 -15.08 -12.08
CA LYS A 380 -3.41 -15.97 -11.68
C LYS A 380 -2.04 -15.31 -11.80
N LEU A 381 -1.88 -14.30 -12.67
CA LEU A 381 -0.65 -13.52 -12.75
C LEU A 381 -0.38 -12.71 -11.47
N VAL A 382 -1.44 -12.35 -10.70
CA VAL A 382 -1.30 -11.70 -9.39
C VAL A 382 -0.53 -12.60 -8.43
N GLY A 383 -0.94 -13.87 -8.32
CA GLY A 383 -0.23 -14.85 -7.50
C GLY A 383 1.16 -15.18 -8.05
N LYS A 384 1.29 -15.35 -9.38
CA LYS A 384 2.55 -15.69 -10.06
C LYS A 384 3.65 -14.65 -9.82
N TYR A 385 3.31 -13.37 -9.89
CA TYR A 385 4.25 -12.25 -9.80
C TYR A 385 4.15 -11.45 -8.51
N GLN A 386 3.33 -11.89 -7.53
CA GLN A 386 3.07 -11.16 -6.29
C GLN A 386 2.66 -9.71 -6.56
N LEU A 387 1.71 -9.53 -7.48
CA LEU A 387 1.25 -8.20 -7.89
C LEU A 387 0.33 -7.57 -6.84
N GLY A 388 0.16 -6.26 -6.92
CA GLY A 388 -0.74 -5.51 -6.06
C GLY A 388 -2.22 -5.88 -6.22
N GLY A 389 -2.61 -6.34 -7.43
CA GLY A 389 -3.95 -6.82 -7.74
C GLY A 389 -4.35 -6.67 -9.21
N VAL A 390 -5.65 -6.63 -9.45
CA VAL A 390 -6.29 -6.33 -10.73
C VAL A 390 -7.11 -5.04 -10.62
N ALA A 391 -7.30 -4.33 -11.73
CA ALA A 391 -8.05 -3.09 -11.84
C ALA A 391 -9.10 -3.19 -12.96
N LEU A 392 -10.39 -3.20 -12.61
CA LEU A 392 -11.49 -3.39 -13.56
C LEU A 392 -11.97 -2.07 -14.17
N TRP A 393 -11.91 -1.99 -15.51
CA TRP A 393 -12.54 -0.95 -16.31
C TRP A 393 -13.80 -1.50 -17.02
N THR A 394 -15.01 -1.30 -16.51
CA THR A 394 -15.36 -0.62 -15.25
C THR A 394 -16.08 -1.58 -14.33
N LEU A 395 -15.95 -1.35 -13.03
CA LEU A 395 -16.44 -2.24 -11.98
C LEU A 395 -17.93 -2.56 -12.14
N GLY A 396 -18.30 -3.84 -12.03
CA GLY A 396 -19.67 -4.33 -12.15
C GLY A 396 -20.15 -4.51 -13.59
N MET A 397 -19.29 -4.31 -14.60
CA MET A 397 -19.62 -4.61 -16.00
C MET A 397 -19.16 -6.00 -16.44
N GLU A 398 -18.26 -6.63 -15.70
CA GLU A 398 -17.86 -8.02 -15.89
C GLU A 398 -19.03 -8.99 -15.68
N ASP A 399 -18.90 -10.19 -16.25
CA ASP A 399 -19.86 -11.26 -16.00
C ASP A 399 -19.77 -11.72 -14.52
N PRO A 400 -20.88 -12.03 -13.83
CA PRO A 400 -20.83 -12.56 -12.46
C PRO A 400 -19.91 -13.78 -12.29
N THR A 401 -19.83 -14.65 -13.30
CA THR A 401 -18.91 -15.80 -13.30
C THR A 401 -17.45 -15.38 -13.33
N ALA A 402 -17.12 -14.24 -13.94
CA ALA A 402 -15.78 -13.67 -13.90
C ALA A 402 -15.40 -13.19 -12.49
N THR A 403 -16.35 -12.59 -11.76
CA THR A 403 -16.13 -12.22 -10.34
C THR A 403 -15.88 -13.45 -9.48
N THR A 404 -16.67 -14.52 -9.67
CA THR A 404 -16.44 -15.81 -9.00
C THR A 404 -15.07 -16.40 -9.36
N ALA A 405 -14.66 -16.34 -10.63
CA ALA A 405 -13.37 -16.84 -11.07
C ALA A 405 -12.19 -16.07 -10.44
N MET A 406 -12.30 -14.73 -10.33
CA MET A 406 -11.32 -13.92 -9.59
C MET A 406 -11.28 -14.29 -8.10
N ARG A 407 -12.44 -14.49 -7.48
CA ARG A 407 -12.56 -14.90 -6.08
C ARG A 407 -11.91 -16.25 -5.82
N THR A 408 -12.10 -17.26 -6.68
CA THR A 408 -11.42 -18.55 -6.57
C THR A 408 -9.91 -18.39 -6.59
N VAL A 409 -9.37 -17.60 -7.52
CA VAL A 409 -7.93 -17.34 -7.58
C VAL A 409 -7.47 -16.59 -6.32
N ALA A 410 -8.24 -15.63 -5.82
CA ALA A 410 -7.92 -14.89 -4.61
C ALA A 410 -7.91 -15.77 -3.34
N LEU A 411 -8.79 -16.76 -3.27
CA LEU A 411 -8.81 -17.77 -2.21
C LEU A 411 -7.58 -18.68 -2.30
N ASP A 412 -7.12 -19.03 -3.49
CA ASP A 412 -5.96 -19.92 -3.68
C ASP A 412 -4.62 -19.19 -3.57
N THR A 413 -4.61 -17.86 -3.68
CA THR A 413 -3.38 -17.06 -3.63
C THR A 413 -2.84 -17.03 -2.20
N ALA A 414 -1.57 -17.40 -2.04
CA ALA A 414 -0.88 -17.36 -0.74
C ALA A 414 -0.80 -15.92 -0.17
N PRO A 415 -0.77 -15.77 1.17
CA PRO A 415 -0.51 -14.48 1.82
C PRO A 415 0.80 -13.84 1.32
N GLU A 416 0.86 -12.52 1.29
CA GLU A 416 2.09 -11.80 0.97
C GLU A 416 3.16 -12.11 2.03
N THR A 417 4.35 -12.47 1.58
CA THR A 417 5.44 -12.78 2.50
C THR A 417 5.95 -11.49 3.15
N VAL A 418 5.88 -11.44 4.48
CA VAL A 418 6.42 -10.36 5.30
C VAL A 418 7.87 -10.70 5.70
N VAL A 419 8.74 -9.72 5.61
CA VAL A 419 10.15 -9.80 5.98
C VAL A 419 10.41 -8.80 7.10
N SER A 420 10.81 -9.31 8.26
CA SER A 420 11.23 -8.52 9.43
C SER A 420 12.73 -8.58 9.60
N THR A 421 13.35 -7.43 9.81
CA THR A 421 14.78 -7.32 10.16
C THR A 421 14.93 -6.48 11.41
N ALA A 422 15.96 -6.77 12.20
CA ALA A 422 16.24 -6.07 13.46
C ALA A 422 17.73 -5.75 13.53
N ILE A 423 18.06 -4.52 13.91
CA ILE A 423 19.42 -4.06 14.14
C ILE A 423 19.50 -3.23 15.42
N LEU A 424 20.72 -3.07 15.95
CA LEU A 424 20.99 -2.27 17.15
C LEU A 424 21.66 -0.95 16.75
N GLU A 425 21.08 0.16 17.18
CA GLU A 425 21.67 1.51 17.08
C GLU A 425 22.10 1.97 18.47
N GLY A 426 23.35 2.45 18.62
CA GLY A 426 23.89 2.85 19.93
C GLY A 426 24.45 1.70 20.79
N ALA A 427 24.63 0.50 20.23
CA ALA A 427 25.29 -0.65 20.87
C ALA A 427 26.35 -1.26 19.94
N ALA A 428 27.53 -0.66 19.86
CA ALA A 428 28.61 -1.13 19.00
C ALA A 428 28.98 -2.58 19.33
N GLU A 429 29.09 -3.43 18.30
CA GLU A 429 29.37 -4.87 18.43
C GLU A 429 28.37 -5.62 19.35
N GLY A 430 27.16 -5.08 19.51
CA GLY A 430 26.15 -5.65 20.41
C GLY A 430 26.52 -5.50 21.89
N ARG A 431 27.31 -4.49 22.26
CA ARG A 431 27.72 -4.25 23.66
C ARG A 431 27.29 -2.87 24.14
N ILE A 432 26.81 -2.81 25.38
CA ILE A 432 26.47 -1.58 26.10
C ILE A 432 27.02 -1.60 27.52
N ASN A 433 27.19 -0.44 28.14
CA ASN A 433 27.41 -0.38 29.59
C ASN A 433 26.08 -0.55 30.34
N TYR A 434 26.13 -1.01 31.59
CA TYR A 434 24.95 -1.12 32.45
C TYR A 434 24.15 0.19 32.48
N GLY A 435 22.85 0.06 32.18
CA GLY A 435 21.91 1.17 32.18
C GLY A 435 22.09 2.18 31.04
N GLU A 436 22.97 1.90 30.08
CA GLU A 436 23.10 2.68 28.86
C GLU A 436 21.91 2.43 27.93
N ILE A 437 21.44 3.49 27.27
CA ILE A 437 20.30 3.42 26.35
C ILE A 437 20.84 3.11 24.96
N PHE A 438 20.26 2.10 24.32
CA PHE A 438 20.42 1.82 22.90
C PHE A 438 19.04 1.74 22.25
N THR A 439 18.98 1.71 20.92
CA THR A 439 17.73 1.56 20.17
C THR A 439 17.73 0.24 19.41
N LEU A 440 16.68 -0.55 19.61
CA LEU A 440 16.35 -1.65 18.72
C LEU A 440 15.55 -1.08 17.56
N LYS A 441 16.12 -1.14 16.35
CA LYS A 441 15.47 -0.69 15.13
C LYS A 441 15.01 -1.89 14.33
N GLY A 442 13.70 -1.93 14.05
CA GLY A 442 13.09 -2.90 13.17
C GLY A 442 12.76 -2.30 11.81
N GLN A 443 12.92 -3.09 10.75
CA GLN A 443 12.38 -2.77 9.44
C GLN A 443 11.54 -3.94 8.92
N ILE A 444 10.28 -3.64 8.62
CA ILE A 444 9.27 -4.61 8.20
C ILE A 444 8.79 -4.25 6.78
N THR A 445 8.96 -5.20 5.88
CA THR A 445 8.70 -5.03 4.45
C THR A 445 7.97 -6.24 3.88
N LEU A 446 7.37 -6.10 2.70
CA LEU A 446 7.03 -7.23 1.84
C LEU A 446 8.32 -7.80 1.21
N LYS A 447 8.24 -9.02 0.66
CA LYS A 447 9.36 -9.67 -0.03
C LYS A 447 10.01 -8.81 -1.14
N ASP A 448 9.24 -7.93 -1.78
CA ASP A 448 9.71 -7.02 -2.82
C ASP A 448 10.37 -5.72 -2.26
N GLY A 449 10.52 -5.63 -0.93
CA GLY A 449 11.10 -4.47 -0.23
C GLY A 449 10.10 -3.35 0.10
N THR A 450 8.83 -3.49 -0.27
CA THR A 450 7.82 -2.46 0.02
C THR A 450 7.60 -2.32 1.52
N PRO A 451 7.72 -1.11 2.09
CA PRO A 451 7.48 -0.90 3.52
C PRO A 451 6.02 -1.15 3.89
N ILE A 452 5.81 -1.74 5.07
CA ILE A 452 4.46 -1.98 5.59
C ILE A 452 4.19 -0.99 6.72
N ALA A 453 3.32 -0.02 6.48
CA ALA A 453 2.90 0.95 7.49
C ALA A 453 1.74 0.46 8.36
N GLY A 454 1.69 0.92 9.62
CA GLY A 454 0.58 0.66 10.54
C GLY A 454 0.47 -0.79 11.00
N LEU A 455 1.55 -1.57 10.92
CA LEU A 455 1.59 -2.97 11.32
C LEU A 455 2.03 -3.08 12.78
N ASN A 456 1.27 -3.82 13.58
CA ASN A 456 1.67 -4.16 14.95
C ASN A 456 2.87 -5.12 14.93
N VAL A 457 3.87 -4.82 15.75
CA VAL A 457 5.11 -5.57 15.91
C VAL A 457 5.31 -5.90 17.38
N HIS A 458 5.39 -7.19 17.68
CA HIS A 458 5.74 -7.70 19.01
C HIS A 458 7.26 -7.73 19.15
N VAL A 459 7.79 -6.93 20.06
CA VAL A 459 9.21 -6.95 20.40
C VAL A 459 9.38 -7.97 21.51
N GLN A 460 10.08 -9.06 21.23
CA GLN A 460 10.34 -10.10 22.22
C GLN A 460 11.75 -10.01 22.77
N ILE A 461 11.89 -10.38 24.04
CA ILE A 461 13.15 -10.46 24.76
C ILE A 461 13.36 -11.87 25.35
N ARG A 462 14.60 -12.35 25.28
CA ARG A 462 15.08 -13.54 25.97
C ARG A 462 16.34 -13.19 26.75
N ARG A 463 16.26 -13.18 28.09
CA ARG A 463 17.43 -12.93 28.96
C ARG A 463 18.30 -14.18 29.05
N THR A 464 19.57 -14.01 29.40
CA THR A 464 20.54 -15.13 29.51
C THR A 464 20.14 -16.24 30.48
N ASN A 465 19.30 -15.96 31.47
CA ASN A 465 18.76 -16.94 32.41
C ASN A 465 17.41 -17.53 31.99
N GLN A 466 16.92 -17.24 30.79
CA GLN A 466 15.61 -17.66 30.27
C GLN A 466 15.80 -18.47 28.99
N SER A 467 15.06 -19.57 28.86
CA SER A 467 15.01 -20.38 27.62
C SER A 467 13.92 -19.91 26.65
N ALA A 468 12.82 -19.34 27.18
CA ALA A 468 11.67 -18.89 26.40
C ALA A 468 11.72 -17.38 26.09
N TRP A 469 11.15 -17.02 24.94
CA TRP A 469 10.87 -15.63 24.57
C TRP A 469 9.67 -15.09 25.33
N SER A 470 9.70 -13.79 25.65
CA SER A 470 8.60 -13.07 26.26
C SER A 470 8.37 -11.75 25.53
N VAL A 471 7.12 -11.31 25.39
CA VAL A 471 6.80 -9.98 24.83
C VAL A 471 7.31 -8.92 25.79
N PHE A 472 8.24 -8.10 25.31
CA PHE A 472 8.80 -6.96 26.04
C PHE A 472 7.93 -5.71 25.86
N THR A 473 7.55 -5.43 24.62
CA THR A 473 6.67 -4.32 24.26
C THR A 473 6.07 -4.57 22.88
N GLU A 474 5.07 -3.76 22.52
CA GLU A 474 4.47 -3.73 21.18
C GLU A 474 4.77 -2.37 20.56
N SER A 475 4.95 -2.34 19.24
CA SER A 475 5.16 -1.13 18.47
C SER A 475 4.38 -1.19 17.18
N ILE A 476 4.22 -0.05 16.50
CA ILE A 476 3.53 0.05 15.22
C ILE A 476 4.48 0.65 14.21
N THR A 477 4.57 0.04 13.03
CA THR A 477 5.43 0.55 11.97
C THR A 477 4.97 1.91 11.45
N ASP A 478 5.93 2.80 11.19
CA ASP A 478 5.69 4.06 10.50
C ASP A 478 5.47 3.88 8.99
N ALA A 479 5.35 4.99 8.25
CA ALA A 479 5.17 4.96 6.79
C ALA A 479 6.33 4.29 6.03
N ALA A 480 7.53 4.24 6.63
CA ALA A 480 8.71 3.59 6.08
C ALA A 480 8.85 2.13 6.55
N GLY A 481 7.87 1.58 7.26
CA GLY A 481 7.91 0.22 7.78
C GLY A 481 8.87 0.07 8.96
N ILE A 482 9.23 1.16 9.63
CA ILE A 482 10.24 1.18 10.69
C ILE A 482 9.56 1.18 12.07
N VAL A 483 10.13 0.44 13.00
CA VAL A 483 9.88 0.56 14.44
C VAL A 483 11.16 0.92 15.17
N LEU A 484 11.09 1.88 16.10
CA LEU A 484 12.23 2.29 16.94
C LEU A 484 11.86 2.10 18.40
N VAL A 485 12.61 1.24 19.09
CA VAL A 485 12.35 0.91 20.50
C VAL A 485 13.59 1.27 21.32
N PRO A 486 13.57 2.36 22.10
CA PRO A 486 14.66 2.67 23.02
C PRO A 486 14.64 1.71 24.21
N ILE A 487 15.79 1.12 24.52
CA ILE A 487 15.93 0.06 25.54
C ILE A 487 17.10 0.41 26.46
N THR A 488 16.93 0.12 27.74
CA THR A 488 18.00 0.04 28.74
C THR A 488 17.99 -1.34 29.36
N LEU A 489 19.17 -1.91 29.64
CA LEU A 489 19.30 -3.24 30.22
C LEU A 489 20.18 -3.23 31.46
N GLY A 490 19.77 -4.05 32.43
CA GLY A 490 20.59 -4.41 33.58
C GLY A 490 21.36 -5.72 33.40
N THR A 491 21.00 -6.55 32.42
CA THR A 491 21.60 -7.87 32.13
C THR A 491 21.58 -8.12 30.63
N SER A 492 22.54 -8.89 30.13
CA SER A 492 22.58 -9.33 28.73
C SER A 492 21.29 -10.05 28.32
N ALA A 493 20.85 -9.80 27.09
CA ALA A 493 19.62 -10.35 26.55
C ALA A 493 19.67 -10.36 25.02
N SER A 494 18.80 -11.18 24.42
CA SER A 494 18.55 -11.18 22.98
C SER A 494 17.16 -10.65 22.66
N PHE A 495 17.02 -10.08 21.47
CA PHE A 495 15.78 -9.53 20.95
C PHE A 495 15.42 -10.13 19.59
N GLN A 496 14.13 -10.22 19.33
CA GLN A 496 13.58 -10.48 18.00
C GLN A 496 12.27 -9.71 17.83
N LEU A 497 11.89 -9.45 16.59
CA LEU A 497 10.63 -8.83 16.22
C LEU A 497 9.72 -9.87 15.61
N ILE A 498 8.45 -9.88 16.02
CA ILE A 498 7.42 -10.76 15.47
C ILE A 498 6.25 -9.93 14.95
N THR A 499 5.73 -10.33 13.80
CA THR A 499 4.47 -9.80 13.25
C THR A 499 3.46 -10.93 13.13
N ASP A 500 2.22 -10.67 13.51
CA ASP A 500 1.16 -11.67 13.38
C ASP A 500 0.74 -11.86 11.93
N GLY A 501 0.49 -13.12 11.57
CA GLY A 501 -0.05 -13.49 10.26
C GLY A 501 -1.52 -13.11 10.13
N THR A 502 -1.92 -12.77 8.91
CA THR A 502 -3.30 -12.54 8.50
C THR A 502 -3.62 -13.32 7.23
N TRP A 503 -4.85 -13.29 6.75
CA TRP A 503 -5.20 -13.82 5.43
C TRP A 503 -4.44 -13.13 4.26
N GLU A 504 -3.92 -11.92 4.45
CA GLU A 504 -3.30 -11.12 3.38
C GLU A 504 -1.79 -11.19 3.47
N ARG A 505 -1.24 -11.47 4.65
CA ARG A 505 0.18 -11.38 4.97
C ARG A 505 0.62 -12.51 5.86
N SER A 506 1.75 -13.13 5.55
CA SER A 506 2.35 -14.11 6.44
C SER A 506 2.75 -13.47 7.77
N ASP A 507 2.84 -14.28 8.81
CA ASP A 507 3.63 -13.93 9.98
C ASP A 507 5.10 -13.76 9.58
N SER A 508 5.87 -13.12 10.46
CA SER A 508 7.32 -13.02 10.27
C SER A 508 8.04 -12.92 11.60
N VAL A 509 9.28 -13.41 11.63
CA VAL A 509 10.18 -13.30 12.77
C VAL A 509 11.51 -12.77 12.26
N SER A 510 12.05 -11.74 12.90
CA SER A 510 13.37 -11.22 12.55
C SER A 510 14.49 -12.17 12.97
N THR A 511 15.69 -11.96 12.42
CA THR A 511 16.89 -12.55 13.01
C THR A 511 17.07 -12.08 14.45
N GLU A 512 17.64 -12.95 15.28
CA GLU A 512 17.99 -12.65 16.67
C GLU A 512 19.12 -11.61 16.73
N VAL A 513 18.95 -10.58 17.56
CA VAL A 513 19.99 -9.59 17.89
C VAL A 513 20.32 -9.66 19.37
N ALA A 514 21.56 -10.02 19.68
CA ALA A 514 22.05 -10.18 21.04
C ALA A 514 22.73 -8.90 21.56
N VAL A 515 22.49 -8.57 22.83
CA VAL A 515 23.11 -7.46 23.55
C VAL A 515 23.82 -7.97 24.80
N THR A 516 25.10 -7.66 24.91
CA THR A 516 25.93 -7.91 26.09
C THR A 516 26.02 -6.66 26.95
N VAL A 517 25.73 -6.79 28.24
CA VAL A 517 25.82 -5.69 29.20
C VAL A 517 27.13 -5.78 29.97
N ALA A 518 28.01 -4.79 29.74
CA ALA A 518 29.24 -4.60 30.49
C ALA A 518 28.95 -3.91 31.84
N PRO A 519 29.63 -4.30 32.93
CA PRO A 519 29.50 -3.62 34.20
C PRO A 519 29.98 -2.16 34.13
N LYS A 520 29.37 -1.29 34.93
CA LYS A 520 29.65 0.14 34.97
C LYS A 520 30.12 0.55 36.36
N LEU A 521 31.22 1.29 36.42
CA LEU A 521 31.80 1.78 37.67
C LEU A 521 31.68 3.30 37.75
N LEU A 522 30.87 3.78 38.69
CA LEU A 522 30.67 5.21 38.94
C LEU A 522 31.47 5.64 40.17
N ILE A 523 32.16 6.78 40.08
CA ILE A 523 32.91 7.34 41.20
C ILE A 523 32.52 8.78 41.48
N LYS A 524 32.60 9.13 42.77
CA LYS A 524 32.53 10.47 43.31
C LYS A 524 33.86 10.77 44.01
N ALA A 525 34.55 11.79 43.50
CA ALA A 525 35.80 12.29 44.04
C ALA A 525 35.64 13.78 44.37
N PRO A 526 36.35 14.30 45.39
CA PRO A 526 36.36 15.74 45.67
C PRO A 526 37.06 16.50 44.53
N THR A 527 36.70 17.76 44.32
CA THR A 527 37.37 18.63 43.34
C THR A 527 38.70 19.18 43.84
N SER A 528 38.90 19.22 45.16
CA SER A 528 40.15 19.61 45.82
C SER A 528 40.42 18.81 47.08
N ALA A 529 41.69 18.66 47.44
CA ALA A 529 42.14 18.02 48.68
C ALA A 529 43.26 18.82 49.34
N VAL A 530 43.39 18.68 50.66
CA VAL A 530 44.48 19.29 51.44
C VAL A 530 45.76 18.46 51.26
N HIS A 531 46.88 19.12 51.03
CA HIS A 531 48.21 18.51 50.96
C HIS A 531 48.51 17.69 52.22
N GLY A 532 48.89 16.41 52.03
CA GLY A 532 49.13 15.46 53.12
C GLY A 532 47.86 14.96 53.81
N GLY A 533 46.68 15.44 53.39
CA GLY A 533 45.37 14.97 53.86
C GLY A 533 44.89 13.72 53.12
N SER A 534 43.93 13.03 53.72
CA SER A 534 43.27 11.88 53.11
C SER A 534 42.28 12.34 52.03
N VAL A 535 42.41 11.79 50.83
CA VAL A 535 41.50 11.98 49.70
C VAL A 535 40.54 10.80 49.65
N LEU A 536 39.27 11.04 49.98
CA LEU A 536 38.23 10.03 49.94
C LEU A 536 37.60 9.95 48.55
N ILE A 537 37.52 8.76 47.98
CA ILE A 537 36.84 8.50 46.71
C ILE A 537 35.83 7.40 46.97
N SER A 538 34.55 7.73 46.87
CA SER A 538 33.48 6.74 46.95
C SER A 538 33.02 6.36 45.55
N GLY A 539 32.43 5.19 45.41
CA GLY A 539 31.85 4.78 44.15
C GLY A 539 30.88 3.64 44.29
N LYS A 540 30.28 3.28 43.15
CA LYS A 540 29.26 2.25 43.04
C LYS A 540 29.45 1.45 41.76
N LEU A 541 29.40 0.14 41.89
CA LEU A 541 29.44 -0.82 40.80
C LEU A 541 28.03 -1.21 40.39
N PHE A 542 27.80 -1.28 39.08
CA PHE A 542 26.58 -1.81 38.49
C PHE A 542 26.90 -2.93 37.49
N PRO A 543 26.13 -4.04 37.45
CA PRO A 543 25.06 -4.41 38.39
C PRO A 543 25.58 -4.55 39.85
N LEU A 544 24.66 -4.54 40.82
CA LEU A 544 25.01 -4.57 42.25
C LEU A 544 25.58 -5.95 42.63
N ILE A 545 26.90 -6.07 42.61
CA ILE A 545 27.61 -7.31 42.93
C ILE A 545 28.55 -7.02 44.11
N ALA A 546 28.39 -7.78 45.19
CA ALA A 546 29.27 -7.71 46.36
C ALA A 546 30.60 -8.45 46.13
N GLY A 547 31.61 -8.08 46.92
CA GLY A 547 32.90 -8.76 46.96
C GLY A 547 33.80 -8.52 45.73
N GLN A 548 33.43 -7.60 44.83
CA GLN A 548 34.25 -7.27 43.67
C GLN A 548 35.37 -6.33 44.08
N LYS A 549 36.59 -6.68 43.65
CA LYS A 549 37.80 -5.92 43.98
C LYS A 549 37.88 -4.66 43.14
N VAL A 550 38.15 -3.54 43.79
CA VAL A 550 38.36 -2.24 43.17
C VAL A 550 39.61 -1.57 43.74
N GLN A 551 40.37 -0.94 42.85
CA GLN A 551 41.66 -0.33 43.13
C GLN A 551 41.70 1.08 42.55
N LEU A 552 42.18 2.04 43.34
CA LEU A 552 42.42 3.38 42.86
C LEU A 552 43.67 3.40 41.97
N GLN A 553 43.58 4.09 40.83
CA GLN A 553 44.70 4.34 39.94
C GLN A 553 44.94 5.85 39.80
N LYS A 554 46.21 6.22 39.71
CA LYS A 554 46.66 7.59 39.43
C LYS A 554 47.47 7.64 38.15
N PHE A 555 47.24 8.65 37.34
CA PHE A 555 48.03 8.89 36.14
C PHE A 555 49.32 9.62 36.48
N THR A 556 50.46 8.94 36.28
CA THR A 556 51.79 9.47 36.60
C THR A 556 52.75 9.13 35.46
N ALA A 557 53.47 10.14 34.94
CA ALA A 557 54.47 9.97 33.89
C ALA A 557 53.98 9.18 32.66
N GLY A 558 52.75 9.45 32.20
CA GLY A 558 52.17 8.81 31.01
C GLY A 558 51.57 7.42 31.24
N LYS A 559 51.56 6.90 32.49
CA LYS A 559 51.04 5.57 32.81
C LYS A 559 50.09 5.61 34.01
N TRP A 560 49.11 4.70 34.01
CA TRP A 560 48.24 4.46 35.15
C TRP A 560 48.92 3.54 36.15
N GLN A 561 48.97 3.94 37.42
CA GLN A 561 49.59 3.19 38.51
C GLN A 561 48.56 2.95 39.62
N ASN A 562 48.49 1.72 40.13
CA ASN A 562 47.67 1.39 41.30
C ASN A 562 48.22 2.11 42.54
N ILE A 563 47.35 2.78 43.30
CA ILE A 563 47.69 3.53 44.51
C ILE A 563 46.68 3.23 45.63
N GLY A 564 47.12 3.34 46.88
CA GLY A 564 46.27 3.05 48.04
C GLY A 564 45.93 1.56 48.21
N LYS A 565 45.11 1.25 49.22
CA LYS A 565 44.65 -0.12 49.51
C LYS A 565 43.46 -0.48 48.63
N GLU A 566 43.42 -1.72 48.15
CA GLU A 566 42.25 -2.31 47.48
C GLU A 566 41.02 -2.27 48.40
N SER A 567 39.85 -2.01 47.83
CA SER A 567 38.55 -2.15 48.49
C SER A 567 37.73 -3.23 47.80
N VAL A 568 36.73 -3.74 48.50
CA VAL A 568 35.69 -4.61 47.92
C VAL A 568 34.35 -3.89 47.93
N THR A 569 33.50 -4.20 46.96
CA THR A 569 32.11 -3.73 46.93
C THR A 569 31.27 -4.41 48.00
N ASP A 570 30.36 -3.67 48.61
CA ASP A 570 29.37 -4.21 49.55
C ASP A 570 28.13 -4.79 48.83
N SER A 571 27.10 -5.20 49.59
CA SER A 571 25.83 -5.71 49.05
C SER A 571 25.07 -4.72 48.17
N ASN A 572 25.35 -3.43 48.32
CA ASN A 572 24.78 -2.36 47.51
C ASN A 572 25.71 -1.97 46.35
N GLY A 573 26.78 -2.73 46.10
CA GLY A 573 27.78 -2.42 45.09
C GLY A 573 28.65 -1.21 45.44
N GLU A 574 28.56 -0.68 46.67
CA GLU A 574 29.24 0.54 47.10
C GLU A 574 30.64 0.22 47.63
N PHE A 575 31.55 1.17 47.44
CA PHE A 575 32.93 1.06 47.93
C PHE A 575 33.49 2.43 48.28
N THR A 576 34.51 2.45 49.12
CA THR A 576 35.24 3.66 49.46
C THR A 576 36.74 3.38 49.44
N LEU A 577 37.48 4.23 48.72
CA LEU A 577 38.92 4.19 48.60
C LEU A 577 39.49 5.48 49.22
N SER A 578 40.71 5.39 49.76
CA SER A 578 41.43 6.56 50.26
C SER A 578 42.88 6.54 49.80
N THR A 579 43.43 7.73 49.58
CA THR A 579 44.86 7.94 49.29
C THR A 579 45.34 9.22 49.98
N ILE A 580 46.66 9.34 50.17
CA ILE A 580 47.29 10.55 50.72
C ILE A 580 48.21 11.14 49.66
N GLU A 581 48.08 12.44 49.42
CA GLU A 581 48.82 13.13 48.36
C GLU A 581 49.84 14.10 48.95
N ALA A 582 51.10 13.71 48.89
CA ALA A 582 52.23 14.43 49.49
C ALA A 582 52.83 15.53 48.59
N LYS A 583 52.24 15.79 47.41
CA LYS A 583 52.69 16.86 46.51
C LYS A 583 51.50 17.71 46.10
N ARG A 584 51.67 19.03 46.18
CA ARG A 584 50.71 20.00 45.65
C ARG A 584 50.64 19.91 44.13
N GLY A 585 49.48 20.17 43.55
CA GLY A 585 49.25 20.13 42.11
C GLY A 585 47.94 19.46 41.74
N VAL A 586 47.73 19.22 40.44
CA VAL A 586 46.56 18.48 39.95
C VAL A 586 46.93 17.02 39.77
N ILE A 587 46.13 16.13 40.35
CA ILE A 587 46.22 14.69 40.11
C ILE A 587 45.03 14.24 39.28
N THR A 588 45.24 13.28 38.38
CA THR A 588 44.16 12.60 37.66
C THR A 588 44.07 11.17 38.18
N VAL A 589 42.89 10.80 38.65
CA VAL A 589 42.59 9.49 39.22
C VAL A 589 41.43 8.81 38.49
N ARG A 590 41.41 7.48 38.55
CA ARG A 590 40.29 6.64 38.15
C ARG A 590 40.25 5.39 39.04
N VAL A 591 39.16 4.65 39.03
CA VAL A 591 39.07 3.36 39.72
C VAL A 591 39.06 2.25 38.67
N PHE A 592 39.90 1.25 38.92
CA PHE A 592 39.95 -0.01 38.19
C PHE A 592 39.26 -1.09 39.01
N GLY A 593 38.49 -1.95 38.37
CA GLY A 593 37.88 -3.11 39.00
C GLY A 593 37.91 -4.34 38.11
N LEU A 594 37.66 -5.50 38.72
CA LEU A 594 37.46 -6.77 38.02
C LEU A 594 36.09 -7.32 38.39
N VAL A 595 35.29 -7.67 37.38
CA VAL A 595 34.03 -8.40 37.55
C VAL A 595 34.13 -9.70 36.78
N GLY A 596 34.32 -10.82 37.51
CA GLY A 596 34.75 -12.07 36.88
C GLY A 596 36.11 -11.91 36.19
N SER A 597 36.18 -12.15 34.88
CA SER A 597 37.37 -11.94 34.05
C SER A 597 37.40 -10.58 33.33
N GLU A 598 36.36 -9.76 33.48
CA GLU A 598 36.23 -8.48 32.77
C GLU A 598 36.86 -7.33 33.58
N SER A 599 37.76 -6.58 32.94
CA SER A 599 38.33 -5.35 33.50
C SER A 599 37.41 -4.17 33.24
N ILE A 600 37.12 -3.40 34.29
CA ILE A 600 36.27 -2.21 34.24
C ILE A 600 37.00 -0.98 34.77
N LEU A 601 36.71 0.17 34.16
CA LEU A 601 37.31 1.45 34.49
C LEU A 601 36.23 2.49 34.76
N SER A 602 36.40 3.31 35.78
CA SER A 602 35.59 4.52 35.94
C SER A 602 35.99 5.60 34.95
N SER A 603 35.13 6.61 34.81
CA SER A 603 35.54 7.91 34.28
C SER A 603 36.71 8.50 35.09
N GLU A 604 37.58 9.25 34.43
CA GLU A 604 38.67 9.97 35.07
C GLU A 604 38.18 11.18 35.88
N ARG A 605 38.91 11.53 36.94
CA ARG A 605 38.63 12.68 37.80
C ARG A 605 39.92 13.42 38.11
N SER A 606 39.91 14.73 37.92
CA SER A 606 41.01 15.60 38.33
C SER A 606 40.72 16.21 39.70
N ILE A 607 41.71 16.15 40.59
CA ILE A 607 41.63 16.66 41.96
C ILE A 607 42.78 17.64 42.17
N VAL A 608 42.46 18.84 42.68
CA VAL A 608 43.46 19.86 42.99
C VAL A 608 43.96 19.69 44.43
N VAL A 609 45.21 19.30 44.60
CA VAL A 609 45.87 19.16 45.91
C VAL A 609 46.52 20.50 46.29
N ARG A 610 46.03 21.12 47.37
CA ARG A 610 46.41 22.47 47.82
C ARG A 610 47.25 22.48 49.08
#